data_AF-A0A8J8BVA8-F1
#
_entry.id   AF-A0A8J8BVA8-F1
#
_cell.length_a   1.000
_cell.length_b   1.000
_cell.length_c   1.000
_cell.angle_alpha   90.00
_cell.angle_beta   90.00
_cell.angle_gamma   90.00
#
_symmetry.space_group_name_H-M   'P 1'
#
loop_
_entity.id
_entity.type
_entity.pdbx_description
1 polymer ?
#
loop_
_entity_poly.entity_id
_entity_poly.type
_entity_poly.pdbx_seq_one_letter_code
_entity_poly.pdbx_strand_id
1 'polypeptide(L)'
;MWEFVEGDGVQFDYGYDFIECGTQKFYHVKGADEFLPFYCFLDFATNKTSGWGLTRTMTLGEGYEKCDFRYKRGRKTEQKWPPPFFEE
;
A
#
# COMPACT_ATOMS: atom_id res chain seq x y z
N MET A 1 -2.06 11.37 7.87
CA MET A 1 -3.53 11.54 7.84
C MET A 1 -4.07 10.65 6.73
N TRP A 2 -5.27 10.09 6.90
CA TRP A 2 -5.89 9.24 5.89
C TRP A 2 -7.38 9.57 5.74
N GLU A 3 -7.89 9.31 4.55
CA GLU A 3 -9.29 9.54 4.18
C GLU A 3 -9.92 8.24 3.72
N PHE A 4 -11.19 8.03 4.07
CA PHE A 4 -11.96 6.90 3.56
C PHE A 4 -12.40 7.16 2.12
N VAL A 5 -12.36 6.12 1.29
CA VAL A 5 -12.82 6.16 -0.10
C VAL A 5 -13.92 5.12 -0.29
N GLU A 6 -15.13 5.57 -0.61
CA GLU A 6 -16.23 4.69 -1.01
C GLU A 6 -15.94 4.10 -2.39
N GLY A 7 -16.11 2.78 -2.53
CA GLY A 7 -15.91 2.08 -3.79
C GLY A 7 -17.13 2.13 -4.70
N ASP A 8 -16.91 1.93 -5.99
CA ASP A 8 -17.97 1.82 -7.00
C ASP A 8 -18.64 0.42 -7.01
N GLY A 9 -18.15 -0.51 -6.19
CA GLY A 9 -18.59 -1.92 -6.16
C GLY A 9 -18.12 -2.75 -7.36
N VAL A 10 -17.51 -2.12 -8.37
CA VAL A 10 -17.04 -2.74 -9.61
C VAL A 10 -15.52 -2.92 -9.55
N GLN A 11 -14.76 -1.84 -9.45
CA GLN A 11 -13.30 -1.87 -9.34
C GLN A 11 -12.84 -2.22 -7.92
N PHE A 12 -13.51 -1.67 -6.92
CA PHE A 12 -13.24 -1.96 -5.51
C PHE A 12 -14.47 -1.63 -4.66
N ASP A 13 -14.53 -2.17 -3.45
CA ASP A 13 -15.69 -2.02 -2.56
C ASP A 13 -15.47 -0.90 -1.54
N TYR A 14 -14.23 -0.73 -1.06
CA TYR A 14 -13.82 0.42 -0.24
C TYR A 14 -12.30 0.61 -0.28
N GLY A 15 -11.83 1.77 0.18
CA GLY A 15 -10.42 2.08 0.23
C GLY A 15 -10.05 3.14 1.25
N TYR A 16 -8.75 3.40 1.32
CA TYR A 16 -8.18 4.50 2.10
C TYR A 16 -7.13 5.21 1.26
N ASP A 17 -7.15 6.54 1.31
CA ASP A 17 -6.08 7.39 0.77
C ASP A 17 -5.26 7.94 1.93
N PHE A 18 -4.01 7.51 2.03
CA PHE A 18 -3.06 8.11 2.96
C PHE A 18 -2.40 9.31 2.29
N ILE A 19 -2.68 10.51 2.79
CA ILE A 19 -2.11 11.78 2.31
C ILE A 19 -0.85 12.20 3.08
N GLU A 20 -0.57 11.55 4.21
CA GLU A 20 0.73 11.66 4.88
C GLU A 20 1.16 10.33 5.50
N CYS A 21 2.47 10.06 5.45
CA CYS A 21 3.08 8.85 5.99
C CYS A 21 4.16 9.17 7.03
N GLY A 22 3.91 8.80 8.29
CA GLY A 22 4.89 8.95 9.36
C GLY A 22 6.14 8.11 9.15
N THR A 23 5.98 6.90 8.59
CA THR A 23 7.12 6.02 8.31
C THR A 23 8.04 6.59 7.24
N GLN A 24 7.49 7.12 6.14
CA GLN A 24 8.25 7.79 5.10
C GLN A 24 9.04 8.98 5.69
N LYS A 25 8.37 9.87 6.45
CA LYS A 25 9.03 10.99 7.13
C LYS A 25 10.15 10.51 8.05
N PHE A 26 9.95 9.42 8.79
CA PHE A 26 10.95 8.84 9.67
C PHE A 26 12.16 8.29 8.89
N TYR A 27 11.94 7.55 7.80
CA TYR A 27 13.00 6.98 6.98
C TYR A 27 13.85 8.08 6.33
N HIS A 28 13.23 9.14 5.81
CA HIS A 28 13.93 10.33 5.32
C HIS A 28 14.84 10.96 6.38
N VAL A 29 14.33 11.19 7.60
CA VAL A 29 15.11 11.77 8.71
C VAL A 29 16.27 10.87 9.13
N LYS A 30 16.15 9.55 8.91
CA LYS A 30 17.22 8.58 9.19
C LYS A 30 18.17 8.35 8.02
N GLY A 31 17.90 8.95 6.85
CA GLY A 31 18.66 8.68 5.63
C GLY A 31 18.60 7.21 5.21
N ALA A 32 17.44 6.58 5.38
CA ALA A 32 17.23 5.13 5.23
C ALA A 32 16.22 4.80 4.12
N ASP A 33 16.11 5.68 3.12
CA ASP A 33 15.09 5.62 2.07
C ASP A 33 15.17 4.36 1.21
N GLU A 34 16.34 3.75 1.10
CA GLU A 34 16.56 2.48 0.41
C GLU A 34 15.74 1.32 0.99
N PHE A 35 15.36 1.41 2.27
CA PHE A 35 14.52 0.41 2.94
C PHE A 35 13.03 0.73 2.87
N LEU A 36 12.65 1.94 2.47
CA LEU A 36 11.25 2.36 2.44
C LEU A 36 10.40 1.53 1.46
N PRO A 37 10.87 1.16 0.25
CA PRO A 37 10.10 0.29 -0.65
C PRO A 37 9.79 -1.07 -0.03
N PHE A 38 10.73 -1.64 0.72
CA PHE A 38 10.53 -2.89 1.46
C PHE A 38 9.44 -2.70 2.53
N TYR A 39 9.52 -1.64 3.33
CA TYR A 39 8.49 -1.35 4.32
C TYR A 39 7.09 -1.20 3.68
N CYS A 40 6.97 -0.40 2.61
CA CYS A 40 5.72 -0.22 1.89
C CYS A 40 5.17 -1.54 1.33
N PHE A 41 6.02 -2.46 0.88
CA PHE A 41 5.56 -3.75 0.34
C PHE A 41 5.02 -4.71 1.41
N LEU A 42 5.39 -4.52 2.69
CA LEU A 42 4.83 -5.31 3.79
C LEU A 42 3.31 -5.15 3.87
N ASP A 43 2.76 -4.03 3.39
CA ASP A 43 1.31 -3.79 3.35
C ASP A 43 0.53 -4.91 2.68
N PHE A 44 1.07 -5.55 1.63
CA PHE A 44 0.40 -6.66 0.96
C PHE A 44 0.39 -7.95 1.79
N ALA A 45 1.37 -8.14 2.66
CA ALA A 45 1.41 -9.24 3.61
C ALA A 45 0.51 -8.95 4.82
N THR A 46 0.57 -7.74 5.39
CA THR A 46 -0.18 -7.36 6.59
C THR A 46 -1.68 -7.23 6.35
N ASN A 47 -2.09 -6.80 5.15
CA ASN A 47 -3.49 -6.67 4.77
C ASN A 47 -4.08 -7.93 4.14
N LYS A 48 -3.31 -9.03 4.08
CA LYS A 48 -3.78 -10.29 3.54
C LYS A 48 -4.91 -10.85 4.41
N THR A 49 -6.13 -10.72 3.93
CA THR A 49 -7.34 -11.13 4.64
C THR A 49 -8.15 -12.09 3.77
N SER A 50 -8.58 -13.23 4.34
CA SER A 50 -9.38 -14.22 3.61
C SER A 50 -10.64 -13.59 3.03
N GLY A 51 -10.84 -13.79 1.73
CA GLY A 51 -12.00 -13.24 1.00
C GLY A 51 -11.86 -11.77 0.58
N TRP A 52 -10.73 -11.12 0.82
CA TRP A 52 -10.46 -9.74 0.40
C TRP A 52 -9.11 -9.61 -0.31
N GLY A 53 -9.08 -8.83 -1.38
CA GLY A 53 -7.87 -8.53 -2.13
C GLY A 53 -7.53 -7.05 -2.08
N LEU A 54 -6.30 -6.74 -1.67
CA LEU A 54 -5.72 -5.39 -1.72
C LEU A 54 -5.06 -5.12 -3.08
N THR A 55 -5.28 -3.92 -3.60
CA THR A 55 -4.54 -3.33 -4.71
C THR A 55 -4.08 -1.93 -4.31
N ARG A 56 -2.90 -1.54 -4.77
CA ARG A 56 -2.31 -0.22 -4.55
C ARG A 56 -1.37 0.09 -5.70
N THR A 57 -1.50 1.29 -6.28
CA THR A 57 -0.76 1.71 -7.46
C THR A 57 0.11 2.95 -7.23
N MET A 58 -0.16 3.67 -6.14
CA MET A 58 0.55 4.86 -5.70
C MET A 58 1.04 4.67 -4.27
N THR A 59 2.24 5.17 -3.97
CA THR A 59 2.71 5.30 -2.60
C THR A 59 3.43 6.63 -2.40
N LEU A 60 3.25 7.23 -1.22
CA LEU A 60 4.05 8.36 -0.77
C LEU A 60 5.55 8.00 -0.72
N GLY A 61 5.88 6.73 -0.45
CA GLY A 61 7.27 6.25 -0.44
C GLY A 61 7.94 6.22 -1.81
N GLU A 62 7.16 6.12 -2.89
CA GLU A 62 7.64 6.22 -4.28
C GLU A 62 7.52 7.65 -4.85
N GLY A 63 7.09 8.61 -4.02
CA GLY A 63 6.96 10.02 -4.41
C GLY A 63 5.62 10.41 -5.05
N TYR A 64 4.59 9.56 -4.99
CA TYR A 64 3.23 9.95 -5.39
C TYR A 64 2.59 10.86 -4.35
N GLU A 65 1.45 11.45 -4.70
CA GLU A 65 0.67 12.34 -3.83
C GLU A 65 -0.03 11.62 -2.66
N LYS A 66 -0.19 10.29 -2.74
CA LYS A 66 -0.87 9.47 -1.73
C LYS A 66 -0.51 7.99 -1.82
N CYS A 67 -0.86 7.23 -0.78
CA CYS A 67 -0.98 5.77 -0.89
C CYS A 67 -2.44 5.38 -1.10
N ASP A 68 -2.77 4.71 -2.21
CA ASP A 68 -4.14 4.42 -2.66
C ASP A 68 -4.57 2.98 -2.36
N PHE A 69 -4.87 2.68 -1.10
CA PHE A 69 -5.30 1.33 -0.72
C PHE A 69 -6.73 1.08 -1.24
N ARG A 70 -6.91 0.01 -2.02
CA ARG A 70 -8.22 -0.39 -2.56
C ARG A 70 -8.49 -1.84 -2.23
N TYR A 71 -9.62 -2.12 -1.59
CA TYR A 71 -10.04 -3.45 -1.18
C TYR A 71 -11.24 -3.92 -1.98
N LYS A 72 -11.22 -5.17 -2.41
CA LYS A 72 -12.35 -5.82 -3.08
C LYS A 72 -12.58 -7.22 -2.55
N ARG A 73 -13.82 -7.55 -2.23
CA ARG A 73 -14.26 -8.86 -1.80
C ARG A 73 -14.16 -9.85 -2.96
N GLY A 74 -13.66 -11.05 -2.68
CA GLY A 74 -13.47 -12.12 -3.67
C GLY A 74 -12.32 -11.90 -4.65
N ARG A 75 -11.65 -10.73 -4.62
CA ARG A 75 -10.44 -10.47 -5.41
C ARG A 75 -9.22 -11.04 -4.68
N LYS A 76 -8.20 -11.45 -5.44
CA LYS A 76 -6.86 -11.77 -4.89
C LYS A 76 -6.07 -10.48 -4.68
N THR A 77 -5.25 -10.41 -3.63
CA THR A 77 -4.24 -9.36 -3.52
C THR A 77 -3.27 -9.47 -4.70
N GLU A 78 -3.06 -8.38 -5.43
CA GLU A 78 -2.27 -8.39 -6.68
C GLU A 78 -0.77 -8.60 -6.45
N GLN A 79 -0.25 -8.07 -5.35
CA GLN A 79 1.16 -8.11 -5.01
C GLN A 79 1.40 -8.98 -3.76
N LYS A 80 2.62 -9.49 -3.60
CA LYS A 80 2.99 -10.38 -2.49
C LYS A 80 4.37 -10.04 -1.96
N TRP A 81 4.61 -10.31 -0.67
CA TRP A 81 5.96 -10.37 -0.12
C TRP A 81 6.61 -11.72 -0.47
N PRO A 82 7.92 -11.78 -0.81
CA PRO A 82 8.87 -10.66 -0.94
C PRO A 82 8.59 -9.78 -2.18
N PRO A 83 9.05 -8.52 -2.18
CA PRO A 83 8.82 -7.58 -3.29
C PRO A 83 9.45 -8.07 -4.60
N PRO A 84 8.90 -7.70 -5.77
CA PRO A 84 9.39 -8.15 -7.07
C PRO A 84 10.78 -7.62 -7.43
N PHE A 85 11.23 -6.54 -6.79
CA PHE A 85 12.58 -5.99 -6.94
C PHE A 85 13.62 -6.63 -6.02
N PHE A 86 13.22 -7.57 -5.17
CA PHE A 86 14.15 -8.36 -4.39
C PHE A 86 14.67 -9.51 -5.25
N GLU A 87 15.90 -9.37 -5.75
CA GLU A 87 16.66 -10.47 -6.33
C GLU A 87 17.34 -11.23 -5.18
N GLU A 88 17.09 -12.54 -5.08
CA GLU A 88 17.77 -13.45 -4.14
C GLU A 88 19.21 -13.76 -4.57
#